data_AF-A0A8T5F3D6-F1
#
_entry.id   AF-A0A8T5F3D6-F1
#
_cell.length_a   1.000
_cell.length_b   1.000
_cell.length_c   1.000
_cell.angle_alpha   90.00
_cell.angle_beta   90.00
_cell.angle_gamma   90.00
#
_symmetry.space_group_name_H-M   'P 1'
#
loop_
_entity.id
_entity.type
_entity.pdbx_description
1 polymer ?
#
loop_
_entity_poly.entity_id
_entity_poly.type
_entity_poly.pdbx_seq_one_letter_code
_entity_poly.pdbx_strand_id
1 'polypeptide(L)'
;MKPGKVKKKKKLQKTKAAVNYFIIFALLLLLIISLIKYLVGIILAIVFAIITFFIVKIDVRLEYIALNCFFASSCFFGFLFGPVIGFIYAFLVGFISFGVHKMSLNAIVTITISTAFGVFSGLMQPYLGWSWSLLFLALTISFAIVSGFTYYILNGNLPRVLGIQTSQFFLNLFIYSPLFNLIIKLVTPLLV
;
A
#
# COMPACT_ATOMS: atom_id res chain seq x y z
N MET A 1 56.19 -41.03 9.96
CA MET A 1 55.19 -40.02 9.56
C MET A 1 55.14 -38.88 10.58
N LYS A 2 55.33 -37.61 10.19
CA LYS A 2 55.44 -36.48 11.14
C LYS A 2 54.05 -36.05 11.70
N PRO A 3 53.82 -36.10 13.03
CA PRO A 3 52.51 -35.84 13.67
C PRO A 3 52.00 -34.38 13.53
N GLY A 4 52.87 -33.44 13.15
CA GLY A 4 52.51 -32.02 12.96
C GLY A 4 51.61 -31.72 11.75
N LYS A 5 51.65 -32.54 10.68
CA LYS A 5 50.84 -32.32 9.47
C LYS A 5 49.35 -32.67 9.68
N VAL A 6 49.06 -33.63 10.57
CA VAL A 6 47.69 -34.07 10.89
C VAL A 6 46.94 -33.03 11.72
N LYS A 7 47.61 -32.40 12.71
CA LYS A 7 47.03 -31.31 13.51
C LYS A 7 46.73 -30.06 12.67
N LYS A 8 47.60 -29.68 11.73
CA LYS A 8 47.35 -28.55 10.80
C LYS A 8 46.15 -28.81 9.88
N LYS A 9 46.01 -30.02 9.31
CA LYS A 9 44.85 -30.40 8.47
C LYS A 9 43.53 -30.37 9.26
N LYS A 10 43.50 -30.91 10.48
CA LYS A 10 42.30 -30.87 11.35
C LYS A 10 41.91 -29.44 11.75
N LYS A 11 42.89 -28.56 12.02
CA LYS A 11 42.64 -27.14 12.33
C LYS A 11 42.04 -26.41 11.12
N LEU A 12 42.61 -26.62 9.93
CA LEU A 12 42.11 -26.05 8.66
C LEU A 12 40.69 -26.52 8.30
N GLN A 13 40.37 -27.80 8.54
CA GLN A 13 39.01 -28.34 8.35
C GLN A 13 38.00 -27.72 9.33
N LYS A 14 38.37 -27.51 10.60
CA LYS A 14 37.51 -26.82 11.57
C LYS A 14 37.25 -25.35 11.20
N THR A 15 38.26 -24.66 10.66
CA THR A 15 38.09 -23.27 10.19
C THR A 15 37.18 -23.20 8.96
N LYS A 16 37.33 -24.12 7.99
CA LYS A 16 36.41 -24.22 6.84
C LYS A 16 34.97 -24.53 7.26
N ALA A 17 34.77 -25.43 8.23
CA ALA A 17 33.44 -25.72 8.76
C ALA A 17 32.82 -24.49 9.44
N ALA A 18 33.57 -23.79 10.30
CA ALA A 18 33.10 -22.56 10.96
C ALA A 18 32.75 -21.44 9.96
N VAL A 19 33.55 -21.28 8.90
CA VAL A 19 33.26 -20.34 7.80
C VAL A 19 31.99 -20.74 7.03
N ASN A 20 31.80 -22.03 6.74
CA ASN A 20 30.57 -22.51 6.11
C ASN A 20 29.33 -22.27 6.99
N TYR A 21 29.42 -22.52 8.30
CA TYR A 21 28.31 -22.22 9.23
C TYR A 21 28.02 -20.72 9.30
N PHE A 22 29.04 -19.86 9.27
CA PHE A 22 28.87 -18.40 9.24
C PHE A 22 28.20 -17.92 7.94
N ILE A 23 28.60 -18.47 6.79
CA ILE A 23 27.98 -18.16 5.49
C ILE A 23 26.52 -18.62 5.47
N ILE A 24 26.23 -19.82 5.97
CA ILE A 24 24.85 -20.34 6.06
C ILE A 24 24.02 -19.46 7.00
N PHE A 25 24.56 -19.05 8.15
CA PHE A 25 23.87 -18.15 9.08
C PHE A 25 23.61 -16.78 8.46
N ALA A 26 24.59 -16.19 7.77
CA ALA A 26 24.43 -14.91 7.07
C ALA A 26 23.39 -14.99 5.94
N LEU A 27 23.37 -16.11 5.19
CA LEU A 27 22.34 -16.38 4.17
C LEU A 27 20.95 -16.55 4.78
N LEU A 28 20.84 -17.24 5.91
CA LEU A 28 19.58 -17.38 6.66
C LEU A 28 19.10 -16.03 7.20
N LEU A 29 20.00 -15.20 7.73
CA LEU A 29 19.68 -13.87 8.22
C LEU A 29 19.21 -12.97 7.07
N LEU A 30 19.89 -13.00 5.91
CA LEU A 30 19.47 -12.31 4.69
C LEU A 30 18.11 -12.80 4.19
N LEU A 31 17.84 -14.11 4.27
CA LEU A 31 16.55 -14.70 3.90
C LEU A 31 15.43 -14.22 4.83
N ILE A 32 15.68 -14.19 6.14
CA ILE A 32 14.72 -13.71 7.15
C ILE A 32 14.45 -12.21 6.96
N ILE A 33 15.49 -11.40 6.74
CA ILE A 33 15.36 -9.96 6.45
C ILE A 33 14.55 -9.73 5.17
N SER A 34 14.80 -10.53 4.12
CA SER A 34 14.03 -10.50 2.87
C SER A 34 12.56 -10.88 3.08
N LEU A 35 12.28 -11.86 3.94
CA LEU A 35 10.91 -12.31 4.24
C LEU A 35 10.12 -11.31 5.10
N ILE A 36 10.78 -10.55 5.98
CA ILE A 36 10.13 -9.51 6.82
C ILE A 36 9.41 -8.48 5.96
N LYS A 37 10.01 -8.07 4.83
CA LYS A 37 9.39 -7.13 3.86
C LYS A 37 8.02 -7.60 3.39
N TYR A 38 7.90 -8.89 3.04
CA TYR A 38 6.64 -9.48 2.57
C TYR A 38 5.64 -9.64 3.72
N LEU A 39 6.11 -10.02 4.92
CA LEU A 39 5.25 -10.18 6.09
C LEU A 39 4.61 -8.84 6.52
N VAL A 40 5.40 -7.76 6.55
CA VAL A 40 4.90 -6.41 6.89
C VAL A 40 3.89 -5.94 5.85
N GLY A 41 4.14 -6.18 4.55
CA GLY A 41 3.19 -5.87 3.49
C GLY A 41 1.87 -6.64 3.61
N ILE A 42 1.92 -7.93 3.94
CA ILE A 42 0.71 -8.76 4.15
C ILE A 42 -0.09 -8.26 5.36
N ILE A 43 0.57 -7.98 6.48
CA ILE A 43 -0.12 -7.47 7.69
C ILE A 43 -0.80 -6.13 7.39
N LEU A 44 -0.09 -5.20 6.74
CA LEU A 44 -0.66 -3.92 6.33
C LEU A 44 -1.88 -4.12 5.42
N ALA A 45 -1.77 -4.99 4.41
CA ALA A 45 -2.86 -5.26 3.48
C ALA A 45 -4.10 -5.79 4.20
N ILE A 46 -3.94 -6.71 5.15
CA ILE A 46 -5.05 -7.27 5.95
C ILE A 46 -5.68 -6.18 6.81
N VAL A 47 -4.88 -5.41 7.56
CA VAL A 47 -5.37 -4.35 8.45
C VAL A 47 -6.16 -3.30 7.66
N PHE A 48 -5.61 -2.81 6.55
CA PHE A 48 -6.29 -1.82 5.72
C PHE A 48 -7.49 -2.38 4.97
N ALA A 49 -7.48 -3.65 4.57
CA ALA A 49 -8.65 -4.31 3.99
C ALA A 49 -9.81 -4.40 5.00
N ILE A 50 -9.54 -4.77 6.25
CA ILE A 50 -10.53 -4.80 7.33
C ILE A 50 -11.09 -3.40 7.59
N ILE A 51 -10.22 -2.39 7.71
CA ILE A 51 -10.62 -0.99 7.89
C ILE A 51 -11.52 -0.54 6.73
N THR A 52 -11.09 -0.80 5.49
CA THR A 52 -11.85 -0.46 4.28
C THR A 52 -13.22 -1.14 4.27
N PHE A 53 -13.29 -2.42 4.62
CA PHE A 53 -14.55 -3.17 4.68
C PHE A 53 -15.54 -2.54 5.67
N PHE A 54 -15.10 -2.26 6.91
CA PHE A 54 -15.96 -1.62 7.91
C PHE A 54 -16.37 -0.20 7.52
N ILE A 55 -15.46 0.55 6.90
CA ILE A 55 -15.76 1.91 6.45
C ILE A 55 -16.77 1.90 5.30
N VAL A 56 -16.64 1.00 4.31
CA VAL A 56 -17.63 0.83 3.23
C VAL A 56 -19.00 0.42 3.79
N LYS A 57 -19.03 -0.42 4.83
CA LYS A 57 -20.27 -0.74 5.55
C LYS A 57 -20.92 0.50 6.19
N ILE A 58 -20.11 1.41 6.74
CA ILE A 58 -20.57 2.67 7.36
C ILE A 58 -21.01 3.69 6.29
N ASP A 59 -20.38 3.68 5.11
CA ASP A 59 -20.67 4.58 3.97
C ASP A 59 -22.10 4.51 3.46
N VAL A 60 -22.75 3.35 3.60
CA VAL A 60 -24.18 3.18 3.30
C VAL A 60 -25.04 4.18 4.09
N ARG A 61 -24.51 4.78 5.16
CA ARG A 61 -25.14 5.83 5.97
C ARG A 61 -24.46 7.21 5.87
N LEU A 62 -23.21 7.29 5.42
CA LEU A 62 -22.36 8.49 5.36
C LEU A 62 -21.49 8.41 4.10
N GLU A 63 -22.07 8.67 2.92
CA GLU A 63 -21.49 8.53 1.56
C GLU A 63 -20.14 9.26 1.31
N TYR A 64 -19.65 10.00 2.30
CA TYR A 64 -18.46 10.84 2.23
C TYR A 64 -17.19 10.11 2.68
N ILE A 65 -17.31 9.05 3.50
CA ILE A 65 -16.17 8.56 4.29
C ILE A 65 -15.47 7.39 3.58
N ALA A 66 -16.20 6.46 2.93
CA ALA A 66 -15.53 5.28 2.39
C ALA A 66 -14.83 5.47 1.07
N LEU A 67 -15.29 6.41 0.25
CA LEU A 67 -14.59 6.76 -0.97
C LEU A 67 -13.13 7.17 -0.67
N ASN A 68 -12.94 7.95 0.40
CA ASN A 68 -11.65 8.48 0.79
C ASN A 68 -10.71 7.42 1.34
N CYS A 69 -11.19 6.60 2.27
CA CYS A 69 -10.34 5.59 2.87
C CYS A 69 -9.84 4.60 1.83
N PHE A 70 -10.70 4.20 0.89
CA PHE A 70 -10.37 3.25 -0.17
C PHE A 70 -9.44 3.85 -1.23
N PHE A 71 -9.69 5.10 -1.67
CA PHE A 71 -8.78 5.83 -2.55
C PHE A 71 -7.38 5.97 -1.92
N ALA A 72 -7.35 6.41 -0.66
CA ALA A 72 -6.10 6.72 0.03
C ALA A 72 -5.29 5.44 0.32
N SER A 73 -5.95 4.35 0.74
CA SER A 73 -5.29 3.06 0.91
C SER A 73 -4.77 2.49 -0.42
N SER A 74 -5.55 2.60 -1.50
CA SER A 74 -5.10 2.18 -2.85
C SER A 74 -3.84 2.93 -3.29
N CYS A 75 -3.81 4.26 -3.15
CA CYS A 75 -2.63 5.07 -3.46
C CYS A 75 -1.43 4.72 -2.59
N PHE A 76 -1.66 4.41 -1.31
CA PHE A 76 -0.62 4.03 -0.36
C PHE A 76 0.04 2.69 -0.71
N PHE A 77 -0.75 1.66 -1.02
CA PHE A 77 -0.20 0.36 -1.45
C PHE A 77 0.53 0.46 -2.79
N GLY A 78 -0.01 1.26 -3.72
CA GLY A 78 0.70 1.60 -4.96
C GLY A 78 2.06 2.21 -4.69
N PHE A 79 2.13 3.24 -3.84
CA PHE A 79 3.36 3.94 -3.51
C PHE A 79 4.41 3.03 -2.83
N LEU A 80 4.00 2.19 -1.89
CA LEU A 80 4.93 1.35 -1.11
C LEU A 80 5.43 0.11 -1.85
N PHE A 81 4.54 -0.53 -2.62
CA PHE A 81 4.80 -1.87 -3.17
C PHE A 81 4.77 -1.92 -4.69
N GLY A 82 4.52 -0.79 -5.35
CA GLY A 82 4.50 -0.66 -6.80
C GLY A 82 3.11 -0.88 -7.42
N PRO A 83 3.00 -0.69 -8.74
CA PRO A 83 1.72 -0.59 -9.45
C PRO A 83 0.93 -1.90 -9.43
N VAL A 84 1.60 -3.05 -9.49
CA VAL A 84 0.96 -4.37 -9.50
C VAL A 84 0.26 -4.65 -8.18
N ILE A 85 0.93 -4.39 -7.04
CA ILE A 85 0.35 -4.62 -5.72
C ILE A 85 -0.75 -3.59 -5.43
N GLY A 86 -0.54 -2.33 -5.83
CA GLY A 86 -1.60 -1.31 -5.78
C GLY A 86 -2.86 -1.71 -6.54
N PHE A 87 -2.71 -2.26 -7.76
CA PHE A 87 -3.81 -2.79 -8.56
C PHE A 87 -4.53 -3.94 -7.86
N ILE A 88 -3.78 -4.99 -7.45
CA ILE A 88 -4.34 -6.19 -6.84
C ILE A 88 -5.11 -5.83 -5.56
N TYR A 89 -4.51 -4.98 -4.71
CA TYR A 89 -5.14 -4.51 -3.48
C TYR A 89 -6.45 -3.76 -3.79
N ALA A 90 -6.40 -2.74 -4.65
CA ALA A 90 -7.57 -1.92 -4.96
C ALA A 90 -8.69 -2.75 -5.58
N PHE A 91 -8.35 -3.62 -6.52
CA PHE A 91 -9.33 -4.44 -7.22
C PHE A 91 -9.98 -5.46 -6.28
N LEU A 92 -9.20 -6.26 -5.54
CA LEU A 92 -9.73 -7.29 -4.64
C LEU A 92 -10.48 -6.68 -3.45
N VAL A 93 -9.86 -5.73 -2.74
CA VAL A 93 -10.46 -5.13 -1.55
C VAL A 93 -11.69 -4.31 -1.94
N GLY A 94 -11.65 -3.61 -3.08
CA GLY A 94 -12.79 -2.90 -3.63
C GLY A 94 -13.94 -3.84 -3.96
N PHE A 95 -13.72 -4.88 -4.75
CA PHE A 95 -14.77 -5.83 -5.12
C PHE A 95 -15.39 -6.55 -3.90
N ILE A 96 -14.56 -6.97 -2.95
CA ILE A 96 -15.05 -7.66 -1.74
C ILE A 96 -15.86 -6.67 -0.88
N SER A 97 -15.33 -5.48 -0.63
CA SER A 97 -15.98 -4.52 0.28
C SER A 97 -17.28 -3.97 -0.29
N PHE A 98 -17.27 -3.51 -1.55
CA PHE A 98 -18.47 -2.96 -2.19
C PHE A 98 -19.45 -4.05 -2.66
N GLY A 99 -18.94 -5.21 -3.11
CA GLY A 99 -19.77 -6.33 -3.57
C GLY A 99 -20.60 -6.95 -2.46
N VAL A 100 -20.05 -7.07 -1.24
CA VAL A 100 -20.77 -7.63 -0.08
C VAL A 100 -21.85 -6.67 0.44
N HIS A 101 -21.63 -5.35 0.34
CA HIS A 101 -22.53 -4.36 0.93
C HIS A 101 -23.56 -3.80 -0.04
N LYS A 102 -23.15 -3.31 -1.21
CA LYS A 102 -24.06 -2.84 -2.27
C LYS A 102 -23.27 -2.55 -3.56
N MET A 103 -23.32 -3.48 -4.52
CA MET A 103 -22.74 -3.24 -5.83
C MET A 103 -23.65 -2.30 -6.64
N SER A 104 -23.20 -1.06 -6.83
CA SER A 104 -23.89 -0.03 -7.62
C SER A 104 -22.97 0.50 -8.72
N LEU A 105 -23.53 1.20 -9.70
CA LEU A 105 -22.74 1.86 -10.75
C LEU A 105 -21.72 2.83 -10.14
N ASN A 106 -22.11 3.58 -9.11
CA ASN A 106 -21.21 4.46 -8.36
C ASN A 106 -20.07 3.69 -7.69
N ALA A 107 -20.35 2.50 -7.14
CA ALA A 107 -19.32 1.66 -6.53
C ALA A 107 -18.31 1.14 -7.57
N ILE A 108 -18.77 0.70 -8.74
CA ILE A 108 -17.90 0.25 -9.85
C ILE A 108 -17.00 1.39 -10.34
N VAL A 109 -17.56 2.58 -10.49
CA VAL A 109 -16.81 3.79 -10.87
C VAL A 109 -15.76 4.12 -9.81
N THR A 110 -16.13 4.04 -8.53
CA THR A 110 -15.21 4.25 -7.41
C THR A 110 -14.04 3.27 -7.44
N ILE A 111 -14.33 1.97 -7.63
CA ILE A 111 -13.31 0.93 -7.75
C ILE A 111 -12.37 1.23 -8.91
N THR A 112 -12.93 1.55 -10.08
CA THR A 112 -12.16 1.82 -11.29
C THR A 112 -11.25 3.03 -11.13
N ILE A 113 -11.78 4.16 -10.65
CA ILE A 113 -11.01 5.39 -10.47
C ILE A 113 -9.92 5.16 -9.41
N SER A 114 -10.26 4.67 -8.22
CA SER A 114 -9.27 4.45 -7.17
C SER A 114 -8.18 3.46 -7.60
N THR A 115 -8.53 2.40 -8.33
CA THR A 115 -7.55 1.45 -8.88
C THR A 115 -6.59 2.13 -9.85
N ALA A 116 -7.09 2.96 -10.77
CA ALA A 116 -6.24 3.71 -11.68
C ALA A 116 -5.26 4.61 -10.92
N PHE A 117 -5.75 5.35 -9.93
CA PHE A 117 -4.93 6.22 -9.08
C PHE A 117 -3.90 5.44 -8.24
N GLY A 118 -4.25 4.26 -7.73
CA GLY A 118 -3.32 3.35 -7.06
C GLY A 118 -2.19 2.88 -7.97
N VAL A 119 -2.51 2.51 -9.21
CA VAL A 119 -1.51 2.16 -10.22
C VAL A 119 -0.61 3.35 -10.53
N PHE A 120 -1.19 4.53 -10.78
CA PHE A 120 -0.42 5.75 -11.03
C PHE A 120 0.53 6.06 -9.87
N SER A 121 0.06 5.98 -8.63
CA SER A 121 0.89 6.18 -7.43
C SER A 121 2.13 5.27 -7.42
N GLY A 122 1.95 3.99 -7.77
CA GLY A 122 3.05 3.02 -7.83
C GLY A 122 4.01 3.20 -8.99
N LEU A 123 3.61 3.89 -10.06
CA LEU A 123 4.51 4.28 -11.14
C LEU A 123 5.33 5.52 -10.76
N MET A 124 4.72 6.51 -10.12
CA MET A 124 5.39 7.81 -9.89
C MET A 124 6.57 7.72 -8.92
N GLN A 125 6.53 6.83 -7.93
CA GLN A 125 7.62 6.67 -6.96
C GLN A 125 8.94 6.20 -7.62
N PRO A 126 8.98 5.09 -8.39
CA PRO A 126 10.22 4.62 -8.99
C PRO A 126 10.68 5.46 -10.19
N TYR A 127 9.77 6.07 -10.94
CA TYR A 127 10.11 6.81 -12.17
C TYR A 127 10.42 8.30 -11.95
N LEU A 128 9.74 8.96 -11.01
CA LEU A 128 9.89 10.41 -10.79
C LEU A 128 10.50 10.77 -9.43
N GLY A 129 10.66 9.80 -8.52
CA GLY A 129 11.25 10.04 -7.20
C GLY A 129 10.42 10.97 -6.31
N TRP A 130 9.11 11.09 -6.57
CA TRP A 130 8.23 11.97 -5.80
C TRP A 130 8.08 11.50 -4.35
N SER A 131 8.09 12.46 -3.43
CA SER A 131 7.75 12.18 -2.03
C SER A 131 6.26 11.84 -1.89
N TRP A 132 5.92 11.03 -0.87
CA TRP A 132 4.52 10.66 -0.60
C TRP A 132 3.61 11.89 -0.48
N SER A 133 4.01 12.91 0.28
CA SER A 133 3.18 14.09 0.49
C SER A 133 2.90 14.87 -0.79
N LEU A 134 3.91 15.01 -1.67
CA LEU A 134 3.75 15.70 -2.95
C LEU A 134 2.84 14.88 -3.89
N LEU A 135 3.11 13.59 -3.99
CA LEU A 135 2.34 12.67 -4.83
C LEU A 135 0.89 12.59 -4.37
N PHE A 136 0.66 12.38 -3.07
CA PHE A 136 -0.67 12.23 -2.52
C PHE A 136 -1.51 13.51 -2.64
N LEU A 137 -0.88 14.69 -2.50
CA LEU A 137 -1.54 15.97 -2.79
C LEU A 137 -1.99 16.03 -4.26
N ALA A 138 -1.08 15.76 -5.20
CA ALA A 138 -1.39 15.80 -6.64
C ALA A 138 -2.48 14.79 -7.04
N LEU A 139 -2.41 13.57 -6.52
CA LEU A 139 -3.41 12.53 -6.74
C LEU A 139 -4.75 12.92 -6.11
N THR A 140 -4.77 13.54 -4.93
CA THR A 140 -6.01 13.97 -4.27
C THR A 140 -6.71 15.08 -5.07
N ILE A 141 -5.97 16.08 -5.56
CA ILE A 141 -6.52 17.13 -6.44
C ILE A 141 -7.11 16.49 -7.71
N SER A 142 -6.34 15.61 -8.34
CA SER A 142 -6.74 14.95 -9.58
C SER A 142 -7.96 14.04 -9.38
N PHE A 143 -7.99 13.28 -8.29
CA PHE A 143 -9.12 12.45 -7.90
C PHE A 143 -10.36 13.30 -7.65
N ALA A 144 -10.22 14.46 -6.98
CA ALA A 144 -11.34 15.34 -6.72
C ALA A 144 -11.98 15.89 -8.02
N ILE A 145 -11.13 16.24 -8.99
CA ILE A 145 -11.59 16.70 -10.32
C ILE A 145 -12.27 15.57 -11.08
N VAL A 146 -11.60 14.41 -11.22
CA VAL A 146 -12.09 13.28 -12.03
C VAL A 146 -13.35 12.68 -11.42
N SER A 147 -13.34 12.40 -10.11
CA SER A 147 -14.50 11.85 -9.43
C SER A 147 -15.63 12.87 -9.33
N GLY A 148 -15.34 14.16 -9.09
CA GLY A 148 -16.33 15.23 -9.09
C GLY A 148 -17.09 15.32 -10.41
N PHE A 149 -16.36 15.37 -11.53
CA PHE A 149 -16.97 15.40 -12.86
C PHE A 149 -17.80 14.13 -13.13
N THR A 150 -17.27 12.96 -12.77
CA THR A 150 -17.96 11.68 -13.00
C THR A 150 -19.24 11.56 -12.17
N TYR A 151 -19.23 11.94 -10.89
CA TYR A 151 -20.42 11.92 -10.05
C TYR A 151 -21.45 12.97 -10.45
N TYR A 152 -21.01 14.11 -10.98
CA TYR A 152 -21.93 15.12 -11.53
C TYR A 152 -22.69 14.58 -12.73
N ILE A 153 -22.01 13.91 -13.67
CA ILE A 153 -22.68 13.25 -14.82
C ILE A 153 -23.69 12.21 -14.34
N LEU A 154 -23.34 11.42 -13.33
CA LEU A 154 -24.17 10.31 -12.86
C LEU A 154 -25.38 10.75 -12.01
N ASN A 155 -25.28 11.85 -11.26
CA ASN A 155 -26.30 12.22 -10.27
C ASN A 155 -26.92 13.63 -10.46
N GLY A 156 -26.37 14.46 -11.35
CA GLY A 156 -26.92 15.77 -11.73
C GLY A 156 -26.96 16.86 -10.65
N ASN A 157 -26.49 16.59 -9.42
CA ASN A 157 -26.58 17.52 -8.29
C ASN A 157 -25.22 18.15 -7.95
N LEU A 158 -24.94 19.30 -8.59
CA LEU A 158 -23.66 20.00 -8.44
C LEU A 158 -23.33 20.41 -6.99
N PRO A 159 -24.26 21.02 -6.21
CA PRO A 159 -23.97 21.35 -4.81
C PRO A 159 -23.58 20.14 -3.95
N ARG A 160 -24.29 19.01 -4.11
CA ARG A 160 -23.96 17.78 -3.38
C ARG A 160 -22.58 17.25 -3.76
N VAL A 161 -22.26 17.25 -5.05
CA VAL A 161 -20.94 16.82 -5.55
C VAL A 161 -19.83 17.71 -5.00
N LEU A 162 -20.01 19.04 -4.99
CA LEU A 162 -19.02 19.96 -4.42
C LEU A 162 -18.82 19.74 -2.92
N GLY A 163 -19.90 19.50 -2.17
CA GLY A 163 -19.83 19.14 -0.75
C GLY A 163 -19.06 17.84 -0.51
N ILE A 164 -19.34 16.81 -1.33
CA ILE A 164 -18.60 15.55 -1.31
C ILE A 164 -17.11 15.81 -1.57
N GLN A 165 -16.77 16.42 -2.70
CA GLN A 165 -15.37 16.64 -3.09
C GLN A 165 -14.58 17.49 -2.09
N THR A 166 -15.21 18.50 -1.50
CA THR A 166 -14.58 19.33 -0.47
C THR A 166 -14.26 18.50 0.77
N SER A 167 -15.22 17.71 1.27
CA SER A 167 -14.98 16.82 2.42
C SER A 167 -13.90 15.78 2.13
N GLN A 168 -13.86 15.25 0.90
CA GLN A 168 -12.85 14.29 0.44
C GLN A 168 -11.45 14.91 0.43
N PHE A 169 -11.33 16.12 -0.08
CA PHE A 169 -10.08 16.86 -0.08
C PHE A 169 -9.55 17.10 1.34
N PHE A 170 -10.42 17.54 2.26
CA PHE A 170 -10.04 17.78 3.66
C PHE A 170 -9.60 16.50 4.38
N LEU A 171 -10.37 15.42 4.27
CA LEU A 171 -10.03 14.14 4.93
C LEU A 171 -8.71 13.58 4.40
N ASN A 172 -8.50 13.62 3.08
CA ASN A 172 -7.25 13.17 2.47
C ASN A 172 -6.06 14.01 2.95
N LEU A 173 -6.15 15.34 2.97
CA LEU A 173 -5.00 16.17 3.32
C LEU A 173 -4.70 16.22 4.83
N PHE A 174 -5.73 16.33 5.67
CA PHE A 174 -5.52 16.59 7.10
C PHE A 174 -5.50 15.33 7.96
N ILE A 175 -6.07 14.22 7.48
CA ILE A 175 -6.09 12.95 8.22
C ILE A 175 -5.23 11.91 7.54
N TYR A 176 -5.54 11.56 6.28
CA TYR A 176 -4.88 10.43 5.63
C TYR A 176 -3.43 10.73 5.26
N SER A 177 -3.13 11.91 4.71
CA SER A 177 -1.76 12.30 4.34
C SER A 177 -0.78 12.20 5.52
N PRO A 178 -1.02 12.84 6.69
CA PRO A 178 -0.11 12.72 7.82
C PRO A 178 -0.05 11.30 8.40
N LEU A 179 -1.20 10.60 8.46
CA LEU A 179 -1.25 9.22 8.97
C LEU A 179 -0.42 8.27 8.09
N PHE A 180 -0.61 8.31 6.77
CA PHE A 180 0.16 7.47 5.85
C PHE A 180 1.63 7.87 5.81
N ASN A 181 1.96 9.15 5.93
CA ASN A 181 3.35 9.58 6.02
C ASN A 181 4.04 9.03 7.29
N LEU A 182 3.32 8.98 8.42
CA LEU A 182 3.81 8.35 9.65
C LEU A 182 4.02 6.84 9.46
N ILE A 183 3.05 6.16 8.84
CA ILE A 183 3.18 4.72 8.56
C ILE A 183 4.35 4.45 7.60
N ILE A 184 4.53 5.26 6.54
CA ILE A 184 5.67 5.15 5.62
C ILE A 184 6.97 5.26 6.41
N LYS A 185 7.14 6.29 7.24
CA LYS A 185 8.36 6.45 8.06
C LYS A 185 8.63 5.26 8.98
N LEU A 186 7.59 4.63 9.51
CA LEU A 186 7.72 3.44 10.37
C LEU A 186 8.03 2.17 9.58
N VAL A 187 7.47 2.04 8.39
CA VAL A 187 7.49 0.80 7.60
C VAL A 187 8.65 0.77 6.60
N THR A 188 9.04 1.91 6.02
CA THR A 188 10.15 1.98 5.05
C THR A 188 11.45 1.32 5.55
N PRO A 189 11.89 1.51 6.82
CA PRO A 189 13.07 0.81 7.34
C PRO A 189 12.95 -0.72 7.37
N LEU A 190 11.72 -1.27 7.34
CA LEU A 190 11.43 -2.70 7.32
C LEU A 190 11.24 -3.25 5.89
N LEU A 191 11.17 -2.35 4.89
CA LEU A 191 10.97 -2.69 3.48
C LEU A 191 12.24 -2.57 2.63
N VAL A 192 13.30 -1.98 3.17
CA VAL A 192 14.64 -1.84 2.55
C VAL A 192 15.55 -2.94 3.08
#